data_AF-A0A1E3RCJ5-F1
#
_entry.id   AF-A0A1E3RCJ5-F1
#
_cell.length_a   1.000
_cell.length_b   1.000
_cell.length_c   1.000
_cell.angle_alpha   90.00
_cell.angle_beta   90.00
_cell.angle_gamma   90.00
#
_symmetry.space_group_name_H-M   'P 1'
#
loop_
_entity.id
_entity.type
_entity.pdbx_description
1 polymer ?
#
loop_
_entity_poly.entity_id
_entity_poly.type
_entity_poly.pdbx_seq_one_letter_code
_entity_poly.pdbx_strand_id
1 'polypeptide(L)'
;MSDQVTVIIDRASVAMGDDVDSHLEFWSFPATATVDDLLVEVSTHYLPGVAGPAGWRLYMHMDDPGARQVLGLIYTRDDLRVDDQICRLVEGHQTLGELARFSELEVYASYLVRDQARPISLSEAKAGASFTGCRPTRLESEAQAQAEHAWSMIRELDREAAGVQAARRDWIRTNIVAGAEFPSGADVFVARNFPVLANLLCNASMNIAGELLGIENPRAGIDLPDEQARTATLVMMLAGFEWGLQQESWRFGEREYCRAYLEFLAGCGYALTPIEHVMAGHVTVEEFLRDQDAVRERVTRIGHLREQQHEVWMNHYHGKISHEQYEAATQPINAELTALGQHPGPPMGCCR
;
A
#
# COMPACT_ATOMS: atom_id res chain seq x y z
N MET A 1 -0.20 16.54 -27.51
CA MET A 1 -0.27 15.44 -26.52
C MET A 1 0.96 14.60 -26.76
N SER A 2 1.59 14.09 -25.69
CA SER A 2 2.75 13.21 -25.83
C SER A 2 2.37 11.97 -26.64
N ASP A 3 3.22 11.53 -27.58
CA ASP A 3 3.02 10.29 -28.35
C ASP A 3 3.26 9.03 -27.48
N GLN A 4 3.66 9.24 -26.23
CA GLN A 4 3.91 8.21 -25.23
C GLN A 4 3.08 8.48 -23.97
N VAL A 5 2.65 7.41 -23.33
CA VAL A 5 1.98 7.39 -22.03
C VAL A 5 2.88 6.65 -21.05
N THR A 6 3.27 7.33 -19.98
CA THR A 6 3.88 6.69 -18.82
C THR A 6 2.77 5.99 -18.03
N VAL A 7 2.91 4.70 -17.85
CA VAL A 7 2.08 3.87 -16.98
C VAL A 7 2.89 3.55 -15.74
N ILE A 8 2.42 4.03 -14.58
CA ILE A 8 2.97 3.67 -13.27
C ILE A 8 2.14 2.49 -12.78
N ILE A 9 2.76 1.34 -12.57
CA ILE A 9 2.06 0.13 -12.16
C ILE A 9 2.56 -0.40 -10.82
N ASP A 10 1.64 -0.74 -9.93
CA ASP A 10 1.93 -1.39 -8.65
C ASP A 10 1.01 -2.62 -8.41
N ARG A 11 1.35 -3.48 -7.45
CA ARG A 11 0.51 -4.63 -7.07
C ARG A 11 0.55 -4.93 -5.58
N ALA A 12 -0.55 -5.49 -5.10
CA ALA A 12 -0.62 -6.11 -3.78
C ALA A 12 0.34 -7.32 -3.67
N SER A 13 0.79 -7.58 -2.45
CA SER A 13 1.59 -8.76 -2.09
C SER A 13 0.76 -10.05 -2.12
N VAL A 14 1.32 -11.16 -2.62
CA VAL A 14 0.66 -12.48 -2.67
C VAL A 14 1.10 -13.45 -1.58
N ALA A 15 2.22 -13.20 -0.91
CA ALA A 15 2.77 -14.08 0.10
C ALA A 15 3.64 -13.33 1.11
N MET A 16 3.91 -13.97 2.25
CA MET A 16 4.85 -13.44 3.25
C MET A 16 6.24 -13.28 2.61
N GLY A 17 6.73 -12.04 2.56
CA GLY A 17 8.04 -11.72 2.00
C GLY A 17 8.06 -11.37 0.51
N ASP A 18 6.90 -11.28 -0.15
CA ASP A 18 6.79 -10.72 -1.51
C ASP A 18 6.91 -9.18 -1.48
N ASP A 19 6.48 -8.55 -0.38
CA ASP A 19 6.58 -7.11 -0.09
C ASP A 19 7.96 -6.64 0.43
N VAL A 20 8.99 -7.47 0.26
CA VAL A 20 10.36 -7.13 0.69
C VAL A 20 10.97 -6.03 -0.16
N ASP A 21 10.55 -5.91 -1.41
CA ASP A 21 10.96 -4.89 -2.37
C ASP A 21 9.72 -4.18 -2.94
N SER A 22 9.93 -3.03 -3.59
CA SER A 22 8.84 -2.32 -4.26
C SER A 22 8.34 -3.14 -5.44
N HIS A 23 7.02 -3.29 -5.60
CA HIS A 23 6.49 -3.80 -6.86
C HIS A 23 6.26 -2.70 -7.90
N LEU A 24 6.42 -1.43 -7.53
CA LEU A 24 6.22 -0.30 -8.43
C LEU A 24 7.14 -0.38 -9.65
N GLU A 25 6.55 -0.48 -10.85
CA GLU A 25 7.25 -0.42 -12.13
C GLU A 25 6.77 0.78 -12.96
N PHE A 26 7.65 1.29 -13.83
CA PHE A 26 7.36 2.41 -14.73
C PHE A 26 7.50 1.95 -16.19
N TRP A 27 6.39 1.98 -16.92
CA TRP A 27 6.28 1.47 -18.28
C TRP A 27 5.97 2.61 -19.24
N SER A 28 6.69 2.71 -20.36
CA SER A 28 6.36 3.65 -21.44
C SER A 28 5.63 2.91 -22.56
N PHE A 29 4.39 3.30 -22.85
CA PHE A 29 3.63 2.82 -24.00
C PHE A 29 3.46 3.91 -25.06
N PRO A 30 3.34 3.55 -26.35
CA PRO A 30 2.74 4.43 -27.34
C PRO A 30 1.34 4.85 -26.89
N ALA A 31 0.95 6.11 -27.12
CA ALA A 31 -0.39 6.60 -26.78
C ALA A 31 -1.52 5.82 -27.49
N THR A 32 -1.21 5.16 -28.61
CA THR A 32 -2.10 4.28 -29.37
C THR A 32 -2.24 2.88 -28.80
N ALA A 33 -1.42 2.49 -27.82
CA ALA A 33 -1.58 1.20 -27.14
C ALA A 33 -2.95 1.15 -26.48
N THR A 34 -3.50 -0.04 -26.36
CA THR A 34 -4.87 -0.26 -25.88
C THR A 34 -4.88 -0.80 -24.46
N VAL A 35 -6.06 -0.80 -23.83
CA VAL A 35 -6.27 -1.49 -22.56
C VAL A 35 -5.95 -2.98 -22.67
N ASP A 36 -6.22 -3.62 -23.82
CA ASP A 36 -5.87 -5.03 -24.02
C ASP A 36 -4.35 -5.25 -24.05
N ASP A 37 -3.58 -4.34 -24.65
CA ASP A 37 -2.12 -4.41 -24.61
C ASP A 37 -1.63 -4.32 -23.16
N LEU A 38 -2.17 -3.37 -22.38
CA LEU A 38 -1.85 -3.24 -20.96
C LEU A 38 -2.20 -4.52 -20.17
N LEU A 39 -3.43 -5.03 -20.29
CA LEU A 39 -3.87 -6.23 -19.56
C LEU A 39 -3.01 -7.46 -19.90
N VAL A 40 -2.63 -7.64 -21.17
CA VAL A 40 -1.78 -8.74 -21.61
C VAL A 40 -0.36 -8.61 -21.04
N GLU A 41 0.23 -7.42 -21.04
CA GLU A 41 1.57 -7.20 -20.50
C GLU A 41 1.60 -7.39 -18.99
N VAL A 42 0.58 -6.90 -18.28
CA VAL A 42 0.41 -7.11 -16.83
C VAL A 42 0.27 -8.60 -16.49
N SER A 43 -0.58 -9.34 -17.20
CA SER A 43 -0.75 -10.79 -17.01
C SER A 43 0.54 -11.55 -17.25
N THR A 44 1.25 -11.23 -18.34
CA THR A 44 2.36 -12.07 -18.83
C THR A 44 3.66 -11.82 -18.07
N HIS A 45 3.90 -10.57 -17.61
CA HIS A 45 5.25 -10.15 -17.19
C HIS A 45 5.33 -9.51 -15.81
N TYR A 46 4.20 -9.29 -15.14
CA TYR A 46 4.17 -8.53 -13.89
C TYR A 46 3.47 -9.26 -12.74
N LEU A 47 2.28 -9.80 -12.98
CA LEU A 47 1.52 -10.46 -11.93
C LEU A 47 2.08 -11.86 -11.67
N PRO A 48 2.40 -12.19 -10.40
CA PRO A 48 2.70 -13.56 -10.07
C PRO A 48 1.45 -14.43 -10.16
N GLY A 49 1.66 -15.70 -10.46
CA GLY A 49 0.63 -16.70 -10.41
C GLY A 49 0.12 -16.95 -9.01
N VAL A 50 -1.17 -17.22 -8.89
CA VAL A 50 -1.84 -17.42 -7.61
C VAL A 50 -2.57 -18.75 -7.62
N ALA A 51 -2.34 -19.58 -6.61
CA ALA A 51 -3.02 -20.86 -6.50
C ALA A 51 -4.50 -20.70 -6.08
N GLY A 52 -5.40 -21.45 -6.72
CA GLY A 52 -6.83 -21.49 -6.38
C GLY A 52 -7.72 -20.53 -7.20
N PRO A 53 -8.99 -20.34 -6.82
CA PRO A 53 -9.93 -19.43 -7.51
C PRO A 53 -9.67 -17.97 -7.11
N ALA A 54 -8.42 -17.54 -7.28
CA ALA A 54 -7.94 -16.20 -6.99
C ALA A 54 -7.50 -15.53 -8.29
N GLY A 55 -7.40 -14.21 -8.24
CA GLY A 55 -6.96 -13.43 -9.39
C GLY A 55 -6.63 -12.01 -8.97
N TRP A 56 -6.52 -11.15 -9.95
CA TRP A 56 -6.07 -9.79 -9.82
C TRP A 56 -7.12 -8.85 -10.39
N ARG A 57 -7.41 -7.78 -9.67
CA ARG A 57 -8.25 -6.69 -10.13
C ARG A 57 -7.36 -5.51 -10.45
N LEU A 58 -7.35 -5.07 -11.70
CA LEU A 58 -6.63 -3.88 -12.12
C LEU A 58 -7.56 -2.69 -12.06
N TYR A 59 -7.14 -1.64 -11.38
CA TYR A 59 -7.84 -0.36 -11.34
C TYR A 59 -6.89 0.79 -11.58
N MET A 60 -7.47 1.93 -11.95
CA MET A 60 -6.80 3.20 -12.14
C MET A 60 -7.37 4.27 -11.21
N HIS A 61 -6.64 5.38 -11.04
CA HIS A 61 -6.99 6.51 -10.18
C HIS A 61 -7.11 6.10 -8.70
N MET A 62 -6.00 5.65 -8.13
CA MET A 62 -5.97 5.16 -6.75
C MET A 62 -6.31 6.23 -5.71
N ASP A 63 -5.91 7.46 -5.98
CA ASP A 63 -6.04 8.57 -5.05
C ASP A 63 -7.46 9.16 -4.95
N ASP A 64 -8.37 8.79 -5.87
CA ASP A 64 -9.77 9.23 -5.86
C ASP A 64 -10.73 8.02 -5.89
N PRO A 65 -11.28 7.61 -4.74
CA PRO A 65 -12.26 6.53 -4.66
C PRO A 65 -13.51 6.75 -5.52
N GLY A 66 -13.85 8.00 -5.84
CA GLY A 66 -14.98 8.36 -6.70
C GLY A 66 -14.67 8.30 -8.20
N ALA A 67 -13.39 8.41 -8.59
CA ALA A 67 -12.91 8.26 -9.97
C ALA A 67 -12.29 6.90 -10.26
N ARG A 68 -12.14 6.04 -9.24
CA ARG A 68 -11.56 4.70 -9.36
C ARG A 68 -12.30 3.87 -10.39
N GLN A 69 -11.62 3.55 -11.48
CA GLN A 69 -12.17 2.75 -12.56
C GLN A 69 -11.48 1.39 -12.61
N VAL A 70 -12.27 0.32 -12.72
CA VAL A 70 -11.73 -1.05 -12.85
C VAL A 70 -11.53 -1.33 -14.33
N LEU A 71 -10.28 -1.60 -14.72
CA LEU A 71 -9.90 -1.90 -16.11
C LEU A 71 -10.25 -3.35 -16.47
N GLY A 72 -9.92 -4.28 -15.59
CA GLY A 72 -10.17 -5.70 -15.80
C GLY A 72 -9.83 -6.57 -14.62
N LEU A 73 -10.18 -7.85 -14.75
CA LEU A 73 -9.81 -8.91 -13.83
C LEU A 73 -8.90 -9.90 -14.55
N ILE A 74 -7.86 -10.41 -13.88
CA ILE A 74 -6.91 -11.39 -14.41
C ILE A 74 -6.84 -12.56 -13.45
N TYR A 75 -7.33 -13.72 -13.84
CA TYR A 75 -7.23 -14.95 -13.06
C TYR A 75 -6.00 -15.73 -13.52
N THR A 76 -5.01 -15.83 -12.65
CA THR A 76 -3.82 -16.65 -12.87
C THR A 76 -4.02 -18.00 -12.21
N ARG A 77 -3.68 -19.10 -12.88
CA ARG A 77 -3.88 -20.49 -12.41
C ARG A 77 -2.62 -21.32 -12.62
N ASP A 78 -1.52 -20.85 -12.05
CA ASP A 78 -0.22 -21.52 -12.13
C ASP A 78 -0.29 -22.96 -11.60
N ASP A 79 -1.12 -23.20 -10.59
CA ASP A 79 -1.36 -24.52 -10.00
C ASP A 79 -1.87 -25.55 -11.03
N LEU A 80 -2.58 -25.09 -12.06
CA LEU A 80 -3.14 -25.94 -13.12
C LEU A 80 -2.39 -25.83 -14.45
N ARG A 81 -1.40 -24.94 -14.57
CA ARG A 81 -0.67 -24.66 -15.83
C ARG A 81 -1.61 -24.39 -17.02
N VAL A 82 -2.71 -23.70 -16.76
CA VAL A 82 -3.66 -23.26 -17.78
C VAL A 82 -3.39 -21.80 -18.13
N ASP A 83 -3.78 -21.39 -19.34
CA ASP A 83 -3.71 -19.99 -19.75
C ASP A 83 -4.47 -19.10 -18.75
N ASP A 84 -3.88 -17.94 -18.44
CA ASP A 84 -4.55 -16.89 -17.67
C ASP A 84 -5.88 -16.53 -18.29
N GLN A 85 -6.83 -16.15 -17.45
CA GLN A 85 -8.15 -15.70 -17.90
C GLN A 85 -8.33 -14.21 -17.61
N ILE A 86 -8.75 -13.46 -18.63
CA ILE A 86 -8.98 -12.02 -18.53
C ILE A 86 -10.48 -11.74 -18.59
N CYS A 87 -10.96 -10.87 -17.71
CA CYS A 87 -12.30 -10.29 -17.77
C CYS A 87 -12.17 -8.79 -18.03
N ARG A 88 -12.63 -8.33 -19.20
CA ARG A 88 -12.65 -6.91 -19.54
C ARG A 88 -13.80 -6.22 -18.80
N LEU A 89 -13.50 -5.12 -18.11
CA LEU A 89 -14.51 -4.26 -17.47
C LEU A 89 -14.60 -2.89 -18.13
N VAL A 90 -13.68 -2.59 -19.04
CA VAL A 90 -13.74 -1.48 -20.00
C VAL A 90 -13.57 -2.02 -21.43
N GLU A 91 -13.85 -1.18 -22.43
CA GLU A 91 -13.73 -1.57 -23.83
C GLU A 91 -12.26 -1.75 -24.21
N GLY A 92 -11.88 -2.95 -24.67
CA GLY A 92 -10.49 -3.30 -24.92
C GLY A 92 -9.79 -2.47 -26.01
N HIS A 93 -10.54 -1.76 -26.86
CA HIS A 93 -10.01 -0.89 -27.92
C HIS A 93 -9.77 0.55 -27.47
N GLN A 94 -10.18 0.91 -26.24
CA GLN A 94 -9.89 2.20 -25.67
C GLN A 94 -8.37 2.36 -25.54
N THR A 95 -7.84 3.49 -26.00
CA THR A 95 -6.39 3.74 -26.01
C THR A 95 -5.91 4.27 -24.66
N LEU A 96 -4.66 3.97 -24.32
CA LEU A 96 -4.02 4.49 -23.11
C LEU A 96 -3.91 6.02 -23.15
N GLY A 97 -3.72 6.62 -24.34
CA GLY A 97 -3.74 8.07 -24.50
C GLY A 97 -5.09 8.71 -24.18
N GLU A 98 -6.21 8.01 -24.44
CA GLU A 98 -7.55 8.47 -24.07
C GLU A 98 -7.82 8.36 -22.58
N LEU A 99 -7.16 7.41 -21.90
CA LEU A 99 -7.25 7.22 -20.46
C LEU A 99 -6.35 8.21 -19.69
N ALA A 100 -5.16 8.49 -20.21
CA ALA A 100 -4.15 9.37 -19.61
C ALA A 100 -4.39 10.88 -19.84
N ARG A 101 -5.64 11.30 -20.09
CA ARG A 101 -6.01 12.60 -20.72
C ARG A 101 -5.37 13.86 -20.12
N PHE A 102 -4.87 13.84 -18.87
CA PHE A 102 -4.24 15.00 -18.23
C PHE A 102 -2.98 14.69 -17.40
N SER A 103 -2.51 13.43 -17.33
CA SER A 103 -1.39 13.01 -16.46
C SER A 103 -0.86 11.62 -16.84
N GLU A 104 0.10 11.11 -16.08
CA GLU A 104 0.52 9.70 -16.13
C GLU A 104 -0.64 8.77 -15.75
N LEU A 105 -0.58 7.52 -16.23
CA LEU A 105 -1.59 6.50 -15.98
C LEU A 105 -1.18 5.62 -14.80
N GLU A 106 -1.76 5.86 -13.64
CA GLU A 106 -1.56 5.00 -12.47
C GLU A 106 -2.46 3.78 -12.53
N VAL A 107 -1.87 2.60 -12.43
CA VAL A 107 -2.54 1.30 -12.48
C VAL A 107 -2.13 0.51 -11.26
N TYR A 108 -3.08 -0.12 -10.59
CA TYR A 108 -2.77 -0.98 -9.45
C TYR A 108 -3.57 -2.27 -9.51
N ALA A 109 -2.89 -3.39 -9.21
CA ALA A 109 -3.48 -4.71 -9.16
C ALA A 109 -3.71 -5.19 -7.71
N SER A 110 -4.97 -5.43 -7.31
CA SER A 110 -5.30 -6.04 -6.00
C SER A 110 -5.82 -7.46 -6.12
N TYR A 111 -5.72 -8.22 -5.03
CA TYR A 111 -6.25 -9.57 -4.98
C TYR A 111 -7.78 -9.63 -5.14
N LEU A 112 -8.26 -10.61 -5.90
CA LEU A 112 -9.67 -10.97 -6.02
C LEU A 112 -9.94 -12.24 -5.22
N VAL A 113 -11.02 -12.19 -4.45
CA VAL A 113 -11.66 -13.37 -3.88
C VAL A 113 -13.04 -13.50 -4.52
N ARG A 114 -13.29 -14.67 -5.13
CA ARG A 114 -14.56 -15.13 -5.78
C ARG A 114 -14.69 -14.80 -7.29
N ASP A 115 -15.42 -15.67 -8.00
CA ASP A 115 -15.72 -15.58 -9.44
C ASP A 115 -16.71 -14.43 -9.71
N GLN A 116 -16.27 -13.34 -10.34
CA GLN A 116 -17.08 -12.12 -10.51
C GLN A 116 -17.47 -11.78 -11.96
N ALA A 117 -16.99 -12.51 -12.98
CA ALA A 117 -17.29 -12.18 -14.37
C ALA A 117 -17.13 -13.36 -15.33
N ARG A 118 -17.47 -13.15 -16.61
CA ARG A 118 -17.27 -14.12 -17.70
C ARG A 118 -15.83 -14.01 -18.24
N PRO A 119 -14.97 -15.03 -18.04
CA PRO A 119 -13.60 -15.01 -18.51
C PRO A 119 -13.48 -15.25 -20.03
N ILE A 120 -12.47 -14.63 -20.65
CA ILE A 120 -11.86 -15.07 -21.91
C ILE A 120 -10.43 -15.54 -21.62
N SER A 121 -9.87 -16.45 -22.42
CA SER A 121 -8.47 -16.87 -22.22
C SER A 121 -7.49 -15.81 -22.69
N LEU A 122 -6.26 -15.81 -22.16
CA LEU A 122 -5.16 -14.96 -22.62
C LEU A 122 -4.90 -15.14 -24.12
N SER A 123 -5.00 -16.39 -24.61
CA SER A 123 -4.91 -16.71 -26.02
C SER A 123 -6.05 -16.09 -26.84
N GLU A 124 -7.28 -16.07 -26.33
CA GLU A 124 -8.42 -15.41 -26.95
C GLU A 124 -8.26 -13.88 -26.95
N ALA A 125 -7.74 -13.30 -25.88
CA ALA A 125 -7.42 -11.87 -25.80
C ALA A 125 -6.37 -11.48 -26.85
N LYS A 126 -5.27 -12.24 -26.95
CA LYS A 126 -4.20 -12.04 -27.95
C LYS A 126 -4.66 -12.22 -29.41
N ALA A 127 -5.68 -13.03 -29.64
CA ALA A 127 -6.28 -13.22 -30.97
C ALA A 127 -7.34 -12.16 -31.31
N GLY A 128 -7.73 -11.32 -30.34
CA GLY A 128 -8.76 -10.30 -30.49
C GLY A 128 -8.32 -9.11 -31.34
N ALA A 129 -9.25 -8.50 -32.06
CA ALA A 129 -8.98 -7.34 -32.92
C ALA A 129 -8.57 -6.06 -32.16
N SER A 130 -8.80 -6.03 -30.85
CA SER A 130 -8.41 -4.93 -29.96
C SER A 130 -6.97 -5.03 -29.48
N PHE A 131 -6.34 -6.21 -29.52
CA PHE A 131 -4.92 -6.36 -29.17
C PHE A 131 -4.05 -5.90 -30.33
N THR A 132 -3.21 -4.89 -30.11
CA THR A 132 -2.33 -4.35 -31.18
C THR A 132 -0.93 -4.94 -31.14
N GLY A 133 -0.59 -5.67 -30.07
CA GLY A 133 0.75 -6.24 -29.88
C GLY A 133 1.78 -5.23 -29.38
N CYS A 134 1.32 -4.08 -28.88
CA CYS A 134 2.21 -3.06 -28.34
C CYS A 134 2.85 -3.57 -27.04
N ARG A 135 4.17 -3.37 -26.92
CA ARG A 135 4.92 -3.71 -25.70
C ARG A 135 5.52 -2.46 -25.07
N PRO A 136 5.52 -2.36 -23.74
CA PRO A 136 6.14 -1.26 -23.06
C PRO A 136 7.66 -1.33 -23.18
N THR A 137 8.29 -0.16 -23.12
CA THR A 137 9.69 -0.08 -22.69
C THR A 137 9.71 0.05 -21.17
N ARG A 138 10.34 -0.91 -20.48
CA ARG A 138 10.58 -0.82 -19.04
C ARG A 138 11.69 0.19 -18.76
N LEU A 139 11.45 1.12 -17.85
CA LEU A 139 12.43 2.12 -17.44
C LEU A 139 13.29 1.55 -16.30
N GLU A 140 14.12 0.55 -16.62
CA GLU A 140 14.69 -0.41 -15.65
C GLU A 140 15.76 0.14 -14.68
N SER A 141 16.45 1.27 -14.94
CA SER A 141 17.61 1.63 -14.10
C SER A 141 17.36 2.74 -13.08
N GLU A 142 16.73 3.85 -13.47
CA GLU A 142 16.62 5.03 -12.61
C GLU A 142 15.29 5.06 -11.87
N ALA A 143 14.20 4.66 -12.54
CA ALA A 143 12.87 4.62 -11.96
C ALA A 143 12.70 3.46 -10.96
N GLN A 144 13.36 2.32 -11.20
CA GLN A 144 13.38 1.19 -10.25
C GLN A 144 14.20 1.52 -9.00
N ALA A 145 15.40 2.08 -9.14
CA ALA A 145 16.18 2.54 -7.99
C ALA A 145 15.43 3.61 -7.18
N GLN A 146 14.71 4.51 -7.86
CA GLN A 146 13.85 5.49 -7.21
C GLN A 146 12.67 4.84 -6.48
N ALA A 147 12.05 3.80 -7.05
CA ALA A 147 10.98 3.03 -6.41
C ALA A 147 11.47 2.28 -5.17
N GLU A 148 12.62 1.61 -5.24
CA GLU A 148 13.23 0.87 -4.12
C GLU A 148 13.65 1.80 -2.97
N HIS A 149 14.22 2.96 -3.32
CA HIS A 149 14.53 4.01 -2.35
C HIS A 149 13.26 4.59 -1.72
N ALA A 150 12.23 4.88 -2.53
CA ALA A 150 10.94 5.35 -2.03
C ALA A 150 10.27 4.31 -1.11
N TRP A 151 10.35 3.02 -1.44
CA TRP A 151 9.80 1.93 -0.64
C TRP A 151 10.51 1.76 0.70
N SER A 152 11.84 1.82 0.69
CA SER A 152 12.63 1.77 1.94
C SER A 152 12.33 2.95 2.85
N MET A 153 12.17 4.14 2.26
CA MET A 153 11.75 5.34 2.96
C MET A 153 10.35 5.19 3.57
N ILE A 154 9.38 4.72 2.78
CA ILE A 154 8.00 4.48 3.22
C ILE A 154 7.97 3.55 4.44
N ARG A 155 8.64 2.39 4.36
CA ARG A 155 8.68 1.43 5.49
C ARG A 155 9.28 2.01 6.77
N GLU A 156 10.27 2.89 6.64
CA GLU A 156 10.82 3.56 7.82
C GLU A 156 9.84 4.60 8.37
N LEU A 157 9.10 5.33 7.54
CA LEU A 157 8.03 6.21 8.04
C LEU A 157 6.94 5.41 8.77
N ASP A 158 6.57 4.23 8.27
CA ASP A 158 5.63 3.33 8.96
C ASP A 158 6.15 2.85 10.29
N ARG A 159 7.45 2.54 10.35
CA ARG A 159 8.09 2.13 11.59
C ARG A 159 8.01 3.24 12.64
N GLU A 160 8.32 4.47 12.25
CA GLU A 160 8.23 5.61 13.15
C GLU A 160 6.76 5.86 13.56
N ALA A 161 5.80 5.73 12.64
CA ALA A 161 4.36 5.88 12.92
C ALA A 161 3.83 4.79 13.87
N ALA A 162 4.27 3.54 13.70
CA ALA A 162 3.96 2.43 14.61
C ALA A 162 4.60 2.64 15.99
N GLY A 163 5.81 3.21 16.04
CA GLY A 163 6.54 3.49 17.27
C GLY A 163 5.82 4.46 18.21
N VAL A 164 5.04 5.41 17.68
CA VAL A 164 4.32 6.42 18.48
C VAL A 164 2.89 6.01 18.82
N GLN A 165 2.38 4.96 18.20
CA GLN A 165 0.99 4.53 18.30
C GLN A 165 0.56 4.22 19.75
N ALA A 166 1.36 3.45 20.47
CA ALA A 166 1.04 3.06 21.86
C ALA A 166 0.95 4.30 22.76
N ALA A 167 1.92 5.22 22.65
CA ALA A 167 1.94 6.46 23.42
C ALA A 167 0.72 7.35 23.13
N ARG A 168 0.32 7.45 21.85
CA ARG A 168 -0.90 8.19 21.46
C ARG A 168 -2.16 7.58 22.06
N ARG A 169 -2.31 6.25 22.00
CA ARG A 169 -3.45 5.53 22.60
C ARG A 169 -3.48 5.65 24.12
N ASP A 170 -2.33 5.58 24.78
CA ASP A 170 -2.20 5.78 26.22
C ASP A 170 -2.61 7.21 26.62
N TRP A 171 -2.22 8.20 25.81
CA TRP A 171 -2.64 9.58 26.00
C TRP A 171 -4.15 9.74 25.85
N ILE A 172 -4.78 9.12 24.84
CA ILE A 172 -6.25 9.14 24.66
C ILE A 172 -6.96 8.52 25.86
N ARG A 173 -6.50 7.36 26.34
CA ARG A 173 -7.08 6.72 27.55
C ARG A 173 -7.01 7.65 28.75
N THR A 174 -5.89 8.31 28.94
CA THR A 174 -5.66 9.14 30.12
C THR A 174 -6.41 10.47 30.07
N ASN A 175 -6.42 11.14 28.92
CA ASN A 175 -6.87 12.53 28.81
C ASN A 175 -8.28 12.67 28.23
N ILE A 176 -8.73 11.72 27.41
CA ILE A 176 -10.08 11.75 26.82
C ILE A 176 -11.01 10.79 27.54
N VAL A 177 -10.60 9.54 27.76
CA VAL A 177 -11.47 8.52 28.38
C VAL A 177 -11.59 8.74 29.88
N ALA A 178 -10.46 8.84 30.58
CA ALA A 178 -10.40 9.09 32.02
C ALA A 178 -10.41 10.58 32.37
N GLY A 179 -10.47 11.47 31.37
CA GLY A 179 -10.51 12.91 31.55
C GLY A 179 -11.76 13.37 32.30
N ALA A 180 -11.62 14.40 33.13
CA ALA A 180 -12.73 14.93 33.93
C ALA A 180 -13.75 15.74 33.09
N GLU A 181 -13.31 16.28 31.94
CA GLU A 181 -14.12 17.13 31.08
C GLU A 181 -14.20 16.56 29.67
N PHE A 182 -15.38 16.66 29.05
CA PHE A 182 -15.56 16.27 27.67
C PHE A 182 -14.84 17.26 26.74
N PRO A 183 -14.05 16.80 25.74
CA PRO A 183 -13.24 17.70 24.93
C PRO A 183 -14.08 18.75 24.19
N SER A 184 -13.63 20.00 24.24
CA SER A 184 -14.32 21.11 23.57
C SER A 184 -14.35 20.90 22.05
N GLY A 185 -15.50 21.14 21.44
CA GLY A 185 -15.70 20.98 20.00
C GLY A 185 -15.80 19.53 19.51
N ALA A 186 -15.75 18.52 20.40
CA ALA A 186 -15.80 17.13 20.00
C ALA A 186 -17.10 16.75 19.26
N ASP A 187 -18.27 17.31 19.61
CA ASP A 187 -19.50 17.02 18.84
C ASP A 187 -19.43 17.57 17.42
N VAL A 188 -18.80 18.74 17.23
CA VAL A 188 -18.61 19.35 15.91
C VAL A 188 -17.61 18.52 15.10
N PHE A 189 -16.54 18.07 15.75
CA PHE A 189 -15.58 17.14 15.14
C PHE A 189 -16.25 15.84 14.70
N VAL A 190 -17.11 15.27 15.56
CA VAL A 190 -17.89 14.06 15.26
C VAL A 190 -18.80 14.28 14.06
N ALA A 191 -19.59 15.35 14.07
CA ALA A 191 -20.51 15.66 12.99
C ALA A 191 -19.78 15.92 11.65
N ARG A 192 -18.66 16.64 11.67
CA ARG A 192 -17.90 17.00 10.46
C ARG A 192 -17.27 15.78 9.78
N ASN A 193 -16.73 14.84 10.56
CA ASN A 193 -15.99 13.72 10.00
C ASN A 193 -16.80 12.41 9.95
N PHE A 194 -18.11 12.49 10.18
CA PHE A 194 -19.00 11.34 10.05
C PHE A 194 -18.92 10.63 8.68
N PRO A 195 -18.78 11.33 7.52
CA PRO A 195 -18.61 10.66 6.22
C PRO A 195 -17.37 9.77 6.15
N VAL A 196 -16.28 10.18 6.79
CA VAL A 196 -15.02 9.42 6.83
C VAL A 196 -15.20 8.12 7.61
N LEU A 197 -16.01 8.14 8.66
CA LEU A 197 -16.27 6.97 9.51
C LEU A 197 -16.96 5.81 8.78
N ALA A 198 -17.71 6.09 7.71
CA ALA A 198 -18.35 5.03 6.92
C ALA A 198 -17.34 4.02 6.36
N ASN A 199 -16.09 4.46 6.13
CA ASN A 199 -15.02 3.61 5.59
C ASN A 199 -14.08 3.06 6.66
N LEU A 200 -14.01 3.69 7.83
CA LEU A 200 -13.05 3.35 8.90
C LEU A 200 -13.65 2.50 10.02
N LEU A 201 -14.96 2.58 10.26
CA LEU A 201 -15.63 1.80 11.30
C LEU A 201 -15.80 0.35 10.84
N CYS A 202 -15.02 -0.55 11.43
CA CYS A 202 -15.08 -1.98 11.17
C CYS A 202 -14.77 -2.77 12.45
N ASN A 203 -14.77 -4.10 12.36
CA ASN A 203 -14.45 -4.95 13.52
C ASN A 203 -13.08 -4.65 14.15
N ALA A 204 -12.08 -4.27 13.35
CA ALA A 204 -10.75 -3.95 13.86
C ALA A 204 -10.74 -2.64 14.64
N SER A 205 -11.38 -1.58 14.13
CA SER A 205 -11.52 -0.33 14.86
C SER A 205 -12.36 -0.48 16.14
N MET A 206 -13.35 -1.36 16.14
CA MET A 206 -14.14 -1.65 17.35
C MET A 206 -13.34 -2.37 18.44
N ASN A 207 -12.37 -3.21 18.07
CA ASN A 207 -11.44 -3.79 19.05
C ASN A 207 -10.59 -2.70 19.71
N ILE A 208 -10.07 -1.75 18.92
CA ILE A 208 -9.32 -0.60 19.45
C ILE A 208 -10.19 0.24 20.38
N ALA A 209 -11.47 0.48 20.03
CA ALA A 209 -12.40 1.19 20.90
C ALA A 209 -12.59 0.45 22.24
N GLY A 210 -12.74 -0.88 22.20
CA GLY A 210 -12.81 -1.72 23.40
C GLY A 210 -11.56 -1.61 24.27
N GLU A 211 -10.37 -1.67 23.67
CA GLU A 211 -9.08 -1.48 24.37
C GLU A 211 -8.99 -0.10 25.04
N LEU A 212 -9.42 0.96 24.36
CA LEU A 212 -9.41 2.33 24.90
C LEU A 212 -10.40 2.49 26.06
N LEU A 213 -11.56 1.85 25.98
CA LEU A 213 -12.60 1.89 27.01
C LEU A 213 -12.41 0.87 28.14
N GLY A 214 -11.44 -0.05 28.02
CA GLY A 214 -11.25 -1.14 28.98
C GLY A 214 -12.35 -2.22 28.93
N ILE A 215 -12.96 -2.43 27.77
CA ILE A 215 -14.07 -3.37 27.56
C ILE A 215 -13.56 -4.61 26.85
N GLU A 216 -13.68 -5.78 27.49
CA GLU A 216 -13.19 -7.06 26.95
C GLU A 216 -13.97 -7.55 25.73
N ASN A 217 -15.26 -7.24 25.63
CA ASN A 217 -16.11 -7.61 24.50
C ASN A 217 -16.98 -6.45 23.99
N PRO A 218 -16.42 -5.56 23.15
CA PRO A 218 -17.16 -4.41 22.61
C PRO A 218 -18.34 -4.80 21.73
N ARG A 219 -18.48 -6.08 21.34
CA ARG A 219 -19.56 -6.58 20.47
C ARG A 219 -20.84 -6.96 21.21
N ALA A 220 -20.80 -7.06 22.54
CA ALA A 220 -21.95 -7.48 23.33
C ALA A 220 -23.02 -6.38 23.51
N GLY A 221 -22.77 -5.18 22.98
CA GLY A 221 -23.50 -3.97 23.35
C GLY A 221 -22.98 -3.46 24.69
N ILE A 222 -22.75 -2.15 24.78
CA ILE A 222 -22.23 -1.53 25.99
C ILE A 222 -23.40 -0.82 26.68
N ASP A 223 -23.79 -1.29 27.86
CA ASP A 223 -24.77 -0.60 28.70
C ASP A 223 -24.05 0.52 29.45
N LEU A 224 -24.07 1.72 28.87
CA LEU A 224 -23.36 2.89 29.40
C LEU A 224 -24.37 3.95 29.86
N PRO A 225 -24.17 4.57 31.04
CA PRO A 225 -24.83 5.82 31.40
C PRO A 225 -24.69 6.88 30.28
N ASP A 226 -25.67 7.77 30.11
CA ASP A 226 -25.69 8.77 29.03
C ASP A 226 -24.40 9.59 28.88
N GLU A 227 -23.78 9.99 29.99
CA GLU A 227 -22.49 10.72 29.97
C GLU A 227 -21.34 9.86 29.43
N GLN A 228 -21.35 8.56 29.73
CA GLN A 228 -20.39 7.60 29.18
C GLN A 228 -20.71 7.24 27.72
N ALA A 229 -21.98 7.31 27.30
CA ALA A 229 -22.37 7.05 25.91
C ALA A 229 -21.80 8.11 24.94
N ARG A 230 -21.73 9.38 25.36
CA ARG A 230 -21.13 10.45 24.56
C ARG A 230 -19.62 10.28 24.42
N THR A 231 -18.92 9.99 25.52
CA THR A 231 -17.48 9.68 25.48
C THR A 231 -17.20 8.41 24.67
N ALA A 232 -18.00 7.35 24.83
CA ALA A 232 -17.86 6.13 24.05
C ALA A 232 -18.06 6.38 22.55
N THR A 233 -19.02 7.22 22.17
CA THR A 233 -19.22 7.61 20.76
C THR A 233 -17.97 8.30 20.19
N LEU A 234 -17.39 9.25 20.93
CA LEU A 234 -16.13 9.89 20.55
C LEU A 234 -15.01 8.85 20.42
N VAL A 235 -14.86 7.96 21.40
CA VAL A 235 -13.80 6.94 21.41
C VAL A 235 -13.93 5.96 20.24
N MET A 236 -15.14 5.51 19.90
CA MET A 236 -15.38 4.68 18.73
C MET A 236 -14.92 5.35 17.43
N MET A 237 -15.15 6.65 17.33
CA MET A 237 -14.69 7.46 16.21
C MET A 237 -13.16 7.61 16.19
N LEU A 238 -12.53 7.96 17.32
CA LEU A 238 -11.07 8.03 17.43
C LEU A 238 -10.42 6.67 17.10
N ALA A 239 -11.04 5.58 17.53
CA ALA A 239 -10.60 4.22 17.20
C ALA A 239 -10.70 3.91 15.70
N GLY A 240 -11.69 4.47 15.00
CA GLY A 240 -11.77 4.46 13.53
C GLY A 240 -10.57 5.14 12.89
N PHE A 241 -10.20 6.33 13.35
CA PHE A 241 -9.01 7.01 12.86
C PHE A 241 -7.72 6.28 13.24
N GLU A 242 -7.60 5.77 14.46
CA GLU A 242 -6.47 4.93 14.88
C GLU A 242 -6.27 3.73 13.95
N TRP A 243 -7.37 3.05 13.59
CA TRP A 243 -7.32 1.99 12.60
C TRP A 243 -6.87 2.50 11.23
N GLY A 244 -7.43 3.62 10.77
CA GLY A 244 -7.05 4.24 9.50
C GLY A 244 -5.59 4.69 9.42
N LEU A 245 -4.97 5.08 10.56
CA LEU A 245 -3.54 5.38 10.64
C LEU A 245 -2.66 4.13 10.62
N GLN A 246 -3.19 2.98 11.04
CA GLN A 246 -2.49 1.70 10.92
C GLN A 246 -2.53 1.13 9.51
N GLN A 247 -3.43 1.63 8.66
CA GLN A 247 -3.49 1.23 7.27
C GLN A 247 -2.41 1.94 6.46
N GLU A 248 -1.86 1.26 5.48
CA GLU A 248 -0.86 1.79 4.54
C GLU A 248 -1.42 2.94 3.66
N SER A 249 -2.71 3.24 3.78
CA SER A 249 -3.44 4.21 2.97
C SER A 249 -3.06 5.67 3.24
N TRP A 250 -2.38 6.01 4.34
CA TRP A 250 -1.91 7.39 4.54
C TRP A 250 -0.69 7.72 3.66
N ARG A 251 -0.09 6.71 3.01
CA ARG A 251 1.09 6.83 2.13
C ARG A 251 0.76 7.35 0.72
N PHE A 252 -0.50 7.22 0.28
CA PHE A 252 -0.96 7.53 -1.07
C PHE A 252 -2.25 8.37 -1.02
N GLY A 253 -2.27 9.56 -1.64
CA GLY A 253 -3.47 10.39 -1.77
C GLY A 253 -3.82 11.32 -0.60
N GLU A 254 -5.06 11.82 -0.61
CA GLU A 254 -5.53 12.90 0.26
C GLU A 254 -5.60 12.53 1.75
N ARG A 255 -4.90 13.35 2.54
CA ARG A 255 -4.61 13.18 3.98
C ARG A 255 -5.71 13.68 4.90
N GLU A 256 -6.91 13.92 4.39
CA GLU A 256 -7.90 14.76 5.08
C GLU A 256 -8.28 14.19 6.45
N TYR A 257 -8.43 12.87 6.55
CA TYR A 257 -8.77 12.22 7.82
C TYR A 257 -7.60 12.18 8.82
N CYS A 258 -6.36 12.02 8.34
CA CYS A 258 -5.17 12.00 9.19
C CYS A 258 -4.96 13.38 9.83
N ARG A 259 -5.05 14.44 9.02
CA ARG A 259 -4.96 15.82 9.49
C ARG A 259 -6.06 16.14 10.49
N ALA A 260 -7.32 15.91 10.12
CA ALA A 260 -8.45 16.24 10.99
C ALA A 260 -8.33 15.55 12.36
N TYR A 261 -7.93 14.27 12.38
CA TYR A 261 -7.74 13.52 13.61
C TYR A 261 -6.58 14.04 14.47
N LEU A 262 -5.39 14.22 13.88
CA LEU A 262 -4.20 14.63 14.62
C LEU A 262 -4.30 16.09 15.11
N GLU A 263 -4.90 16.98 14.32
CA GLU A 263 -5.22 18.35 14.74
C GLU A 263 -6.26 18.38 15.86
N PHE A 264 -7.27 17.50 15.83
CA PHE A 264 -8.22 17.38 16.93
C PHE A 264 -7.53 16.95 18.23
N LEU A 265 -6.66 15.92 18.19
CA LEU A 265 -5.88 15.52 19.35
C LEU A 265 -4.98 16.66 19.84
N ALA A 266 -4.31 17.37 18.93
CA ALA A 266 -3.47 18.52 19.28
C ALA A 266 -4.27 19.66 19.93
N GLY A 267 -5.48 19.94 19.44
CA GLY A 267 -6.42 20.87 20.05
C GLY A 267 -6.90 20.43 21.44
N CYS A 268 -6.88 19.13 21.73
CA CYS A 268 -7.12 18.57 23.06
C CYS A 268 -5.86 18.56 23.96
N GLY A 269 -4.73 19.06 23.47
CA GLY A 269 -3.47 19.17 24.22
C GLY A 269 -2.46 18.04 23.97
N TYR A 270 -2.70 17.17 22.99
CA TYR A 270 -1.71 16.16 22.58
C TYR A 270 -0.54 16.83 21.83
N ALA A 271 0.69 16.54 22.23
CA ALA A 271 1.86 17.01 21.50
C ALA A 271 2.18 16.04 20.36
N LEU A 272 1.97 16.48 19.11
CA LEU A 272 2.31 15.69 17.94
C LEU A 272 3.82 15.43 17.86
N THR A 273 4.17 14.19 17.59
CA THR A 273 5.55 13.77 17.31
C THR A 273 5.97 14.17 15.89
N PRO A 274 7.28 14.16 15.57
CA PRO A 274 7.76 14.51 14.23
C PRO A 274 7.09 13.72 13.11
N ILE A 275 6.89 12.41 13.29
CA ILE A 275 6.21 11.58 12.28
C ILE A 275 4.72 11.91 12.16
N GLU A 276 4.05 12.26 13.25
CA GLU A 276 2.64 12.66 13.21
C GLU A 276 2.45 14.03 12.53
N HIS A 277 3.43 14.92 12.61
CA HIS A 277 3.44 16.14 11.79
C HIS A 277 3.52 15.82 10.29
N VAL A 278 4.25 14.77 9.89
CA VAL A 278 4.27 14.29 8.50
C VAL A 278 2.90 13.71 8.12
N MET A 279 2.33 12.85 8.98
CA MET A 279 1.02 12.21 8.75
C MET A 279 -0.13 13.24 8.65
N ALA A 280 -0.08 14.30 9.45
CA ALA A 280 -1.03 15.43 9.35
C ALA A 280 -0.77 16.34 8.12
N GLY A 281 0.37 16.15 7.46
CA GLY A 281 0.82 16.98 6.34
C GLY A 281 1.20 18.40 6.75
N HIS A 282 1.67 18.59 7.98
CA HIS A 282 2.26 19.85 8.45
C HIS A 282 3.71 20.02 7.97
N VAL A 283 4.40 18.89 7.74
CA VAL A 283 5.81 18.81 7.35
C VAL A 283 5.93 17.82 6.21
N THR A 284 6.83 18.05 5.25
CA THR A 284 7.07 17.09 4.17
C THR A 284 7.99 15.95 4.62
N VAL A 285 8.03 14.85 3.87
CA VAL A 285 8.95 13.73 4.17
C VAL A 285 10.41 14.19 4.09
N GLU A 286 10.74 15.06 3.13
CA GLU A 286 12.09 15.60 2.96
C GLU A 286 12.52 16.47 4.14
N GLU A 287 11.61 17.28 4.67
CA GLU A 287 11.85 18.09 5.86
C GLU A 287 12.04 17.21 7.09
N PHE A 288 11.19 16.19 7.27
CA PHE A 288 11.33 15.21 8.35
C PHE A 288 12.69 14.49 8.30
N LEU A 289 13.10 14.00 7.13
CA LEU A 289 14.39 13.31 6.97
C LEU A 289 15.60 14.25 7.14
N ARG A 290 15.44 15.54 6.88
CA ARG A 290 16.49 16.54 7.17
C ARG A 290 16.74 16.64 8.67
N ASP A 291 15.67 16.60 9.47
CA ASP A 291 15.73 16.81 10.91
C ASP A 291 15.91 15.51 11.71
N GLN A 292 15.71 14.33 11.08
CA GLN A 292 15.84 13.01 11.71
C GLN A 292 17.04 12.23 11.17
N ASP A 293 18.25 12.62 11.61
CA ASP A 293 19.52 12.02 11.18
C ASP A 293 19.54 10.50 11.30
N ALA A 294 19.06 9.95 12.42
CA ALA A 294 19.04 8.52 12.67
C ALA A 294 18.13 7.74 11.69
N VAL A 295 17.01 8.33 11.26
CA VAL A 295 16.11 7.73 10.27
C VAL A 295 16.77 7.77 8.89
N ARG A 296 17.35 8.92 8.52
CA ARG A 296 18.05 9.11 7.24
C ARG A 296 19.23 8.16 7.08
N GLU A 297 20.05 7.99 8.12
CA GLU A 297 21.17 7.04 8.13
C GLU A 297 20.68 5.60 7.97
N ARG A 298 19.57 5.25 8.62
CA ARG A 298 18.96 3.91 8.52
C ARG A 298 18.44 3.63 7.11
N VAL A 299 17.69 4.55 6.51
CA VAL A 299 17.20 4.43 5.12
C VAL A 299 18.37 4.25 4.15
N THR A 300 19.40 5.08 4.29
CA THR A 300 20.62 4.99 3.47
C THR A 300 21.30 3.62 3.62
N ARG A 301 21.42 3.13 4.85
CA ARG A 301 22.05 1.83 5.13
C ARG A 301 21.25 0.66 4.58
N ILE A 302 19.92 0.70 4.71
CA ILE A 302 19.02 -0.32 4.14
C ILE A 302 19.17 -0.36 2.62
N GLY A 303 19.17 0.80 1.95
CA GLY A 303 19.37 0.88 0.51
C GLY A 303 20.69 0.22 0.08
N HIS A 304 21.79 0.55 0.75
CA HIS A 304 23.09 -0.05 0.44
C HIS A 304 23.12 -1.57 0.67
N LEU A 305 22.47 -2.08 1.72
CA LEU A 305 22.38 -3.52 1.97
C LEU A 305 21.54 -4.24 0.90
N ARG A 306 20.50 -3.61 0.38
CA ARG A 306 19.67 -4.14 -0.71
C ARG A 306 20.44 -4.17 -2.03
N GLU A 307 21.21 -3.13 -2.35
CA GLU A 307 22.12 -3.12 -3.49
C GLU A 307 23.14 -4.27 -3.40
N GLN A 308 23.77 -4.45 -2.23
CA GLN A 308 24.70 -5.57 -2.00
C GLN A 308 24.03 -6.93 -2.16
N GLN A 309 22.81 -7.09 -1.64
CA GLN A 309 22.02 -8.31 -1.79
C GLN A 309 21.73 -8.61 -3.27
N HIS A 310 21.35 -7.58 -4.03
CA HIS A 310 21.10 -7.67 -5.47
C HIS A 310 22.36 -8.05 -6.25
N GLU A 311 23.50 -7.44 -5.96
CA GLU A 311 24.78 -7.77 -6.61
C GLU A 311 25.20 -9.23 -6.37
N VAL A 312 25.09 -9.71 -5.12
CA VAL A 312 25.38 -11.10 -4.76
C VAL A 312 24.46 -12.05 -5.51
N TRP A 313 23.17 -11.72 -5.60
CA TRP A 313 22.20 -12.48 -6.37
C TRP A 313 22.53 -12.51 -7.87
N MET A 314 22.82 -11.36 -8.49
CA MET A 314 23.19 -11.28 -9.91
C MET A 314 24.45 -12.10 -10.22
N ASN A 315 25.42 -12.10 -9.32
CA ASN A 315 26.61 -12.93 -9.46
C ASN A 315 26.28 -14.43 -9.40
N HIS A 316 25.34 -14.85 -8.55
CA HIS A 316 24.88 -16.24 -8.52
C HIS A 316 24.09 -16.61 -9.78
N TYR A 317 23.15 -15.75 -10.20
CA TYR A 317 22.32 -15.93 -11.39
C TYR A 317 23.15 -16.10 -12.66
N HIS A 318 24.22 -15.30 -12.81
CA HIS A 318 25.16 -15.41 -13.93
C HIS A 318 26.20 -16.54 -13.76
N GLY A 319 26.08 -17.38 -12.74
CA GLY A 319 26.98 -18.51 -12.50
C GLY A 319 28.41 -18.11 -12.12
N LYS A 320 28.63 -16.87 -11.67
CA LYS A 320 29.95 -16.36 -11.26
C LYS A 320 30.37 -16.85 -9.88
N ILE A 321 29.39 -17.21 -9.03
CA ILE A 321 29.61 -17.78 -7.70
C ILE A 321 28.76 -19.04 -7.51
N SER A 322 29.26 -20.00 -6.73
CA SER A 322 28.52 -21.20 -6.36
C SER A 322 27.35 -20.88 -5.41
N HIS A 323 26.43 -21.83 -5.24
CA HIS A 323 25.33 -21.67 -4.28
C HIS A 323 25.83 -21.52 -2.84
N GLU A 324 26.85 -22.29 -2.43
CA GLU A 324 27.48 -22.17 -1.10
C GLU A 324 28.14 -20.79 -0.89
N GLN A 325 28.79 -20.25 -1.92
CA GLN A 325 29.35 -18.90 -1.90
C GLN A 325 28.27 -17.82 -1.82
N TYR A 326 27.14 -18.01 -2.52
CA TYR A 326 25.97 -17.14 -2.44
C TYR A 326 25.38 -17.13 -1.02
N GLU A 327 25.16 -18.30 -0.40
CA GLU A 327 24.65 -18.39 0.97
C GLU A 327 25.58 -17.68 1.97
N ALA A 328 26.89 -17.94 1.89
CA ALA A 328 27.87 -17.33 2.76
C ALA A 328 27.96 -15.80 2.60
N ALA A 329 27.82 -15.29 1.38
CA ALA A 329 27.83 -13.85 1.09
C ALA A 329 26.53 -13.14 1.52
N THR A 330 25.39 -13.83 1.41
CA THR A 330 24.07 -13.25 1.71
C THR A 330 23.75 -13.26 3.21
N GLN A 331 24.29 -14.24 3.96
CA GLN A 331 24.05 -14.38 5.40
C GLN A 331 24.34 -13.12 6.25
N PRO A 332 25.50 -12.46 6.15
CA PRO A 332 25.78 -11.25 6.94
C PRO A 332 24.87 -10.08 6.54
N ILE A 333 24.54 -9.94 5.25
CA ILE A 333 23.63 -8.90 4.73
C ILE A 333 22.22 -9.09 5.33
N ASN A 334 21.71 -10.32 5.29
CA ASN A 334 20.41 -10.67 5.86
C ASN A 334 20.35 -10.46 7.38
N ALA A 335 21.44 -10.78 8.09
CA ALA A 335 21.51 -10.57 9.53
C ALA A 335 21.43 -9.08 9.88
N GLU A 336 22.09 -8.22 9.11
CA GLU A 336 22.05 -6.79 9.32
C GLU A 336 20.70 -6.17 8.94
N LEU A 337 20.12 -6.56 7.79
CA LEU A 337 18.75 -6.16 7.42
C LEU A 337 17.75 -6.54 8.52
N THR A 338 17.86 -7.74 9.08
CA THR A 338 17.02 -8.19 10.21
C THR A 338 17.24 -7.34 11.45
N ALA A 339 18.48 -7.00 11.79
CA ALA A 339 18.79 -6.12 12.91
C ALA A 339 18.22 -4.69 12.72
N LEU A 340 18.13 -4.25 11.47
CA LEU A 340 17.45 -3.01 11.07
C LEU A 340 15.92 -3.18 10.96
N GLY A 341 15.35 -4.32 11.35
CA GLY A 341 13.91 -4.62 11.32
C GLY A 341 13.32 -4.82 9.92
N GLN A 342 14.17 -5.03 8.93
CA GLN A 342 13.75 -5.37 7.57
C GLN A 342 13.63 -6.89 7.43
N HIS A 343 12.64 -7.36 6.67
CA HIS A 343 12.56 -8.77 6.33
C HIS A 343 13.66 -9.11 5.30
N PRO A 344 14.54 -10.09 5.59
CA PRO A 344 15.48 -10.57 4.59
C PRO A 344 14.66 -11.14 3.42
N GLY A 345 14.92 -10.66 2.20
CA GLY A 345 14.25 -11.16 1.01
C GLY A 345 14.29 -12.69 0.95
N PRO A 346 13.23 -13.35 0.42
CA PRO A 346 13.29 -14.79 0.23
C PRO A 346 14.49 -15.11 -0.68
N PRO A 347 15.13 -16.28 -0.53
CA PRO A 347 16.09 -16.74 -1.52
C PRO A 347 15.37 -16.85 -2.87
N MET A 348 15.56 -15.84 -3.72
CA MET A 348 14.96 -15.77 -5.05
C MET A 348 15.56 -16.88 -5.91
N GLY A 349 14.85 -18.01 -5.94
CA GLY A 349 15.28 -19.27 -6.55
C GLY A 349 14.49 -20.52 -6.12
N CYS A 350 13.57 -20.43 -5.16
CA CYS A 350 12.76 -21.57 -4.70
C CYS A 350 11.43 -21.80 -5.45
N CYS A 351 11.11 -21.02 -6.49
CA CYS A 351 10.04 -21.39 -7.42
C CYS A 351 10.66 -22.15 -8.61
N ARG A 352 10.73 -23.47 -8.49
CA ARG A 352 10.98 -24.39 -9.60
C ARG A 352 9.70 -25.12 -9.98
#